data_AF-A0A432R0C4-F1
#
_entry.id   AF-A0A432R0C4-F1
#
_cell.length_a   1.000
_cell.length_b   1.000
_cell.length_c   1.000
_cell.angle_alpha   90.00
_cell.angle_beta   90.00
_cell.angle_gamma   90.00
#
_symmetry.space_group_name_H-M   'P 1'
#
loop_
_entity.id
_entity.type
_entity.pdbx_description
1 polymer ?
#
loop_
_entity_poly.entity_id
_entity_poly.type
_entity_poly.pdbx_seq_one_letter_code
_entity_poly.pdbx_strand_id
1 'polypeptide(L)' 'MGGLKKIDAITQKSLLKNYPQIEWKKVKGIRDFISHHYFDLDAEIIFGICQNHIDDLLDTLKIIKRDLQMKD' A
#
# COMPACT_ATOMS: atom_id res chain seq x y z
N MET A 1 -2.40 7.55 -11.99
CA MET A 1 -1.25 7.14 -11.13
C MET A 1 -1.74 7.00 -9.69
N GLY A 2 -1.69 5.80 -9.10
CA GLY A 2 -2.24 5.57 -7.76
C GLY A 2 -1.48 6.27 -6.63
N GLY A 3 -2.13 6.39 -5.46
CA GLY A 3 -1.63 7.15 -4.31
C GLY A 3 -0.22 6.76 -3.87
N LEU A 4 0.06 5.47 -3.67
CA LEU A 4 1.40 5.00 -3.26
C LEU A 4 2.50 5.33 -4.26
N LYS A 5 2.21 5.31 -5.58
CA LYS A 5 3.19 5.72 -6.60
C LYS A 5 3.50 7.23 -6.51
N LYS A 6 2.51 8.06 -6.17
CA LYS A 6 2.71 9.49 -5.95
C LYS A 6 3.55 9.75 -4.69
N ILE A 7 3.28 9.03 -3.59
CA ILE A 7 4.07 9.11 -2.36
C ILE A 7 5.54 8.74 -2.63
N ASP A 8 5.79 7.65 -3.36
CA ASP A 8 7.15 7.27 -3.78
C ASP A 8 7.83 8.38 -4.60
N ALA A 9 7.12 9.01 -5.52
CA ALA A 9 7.69 10.07 -6.36
C ALA A 9 8.07 11.30 -5.52
N ILE A 10 7.16 11.78 -4.67
CA ILE A 10 7.36 12.98 -3.83
C ILE A 10 8.47 12.75 -2.81
N THR A 11 8.56 11.54 -2.24
CA THR A 11 9.55 11.20 -1.22
C THR A 11 10.84 10.61 -1.79
N GLN A 12 11.00 10.57 -3.12
CA GLN A 12 12.13 9.94 -3.80
C GLN A 12 12.38 8.50 -3.32
N LYS A 13 11.30 7.75 -3.09
CA LYS A 13 11.28 6.37 -2.59
C LYS A 13 11.96 6.20 -1.22
N SER A 14 12.08 7.25 -0.41
CA SER A 14 12.73 7.18 0.91
C SER A 14 11.74 6.81 2.02
N LEU A 15 10.50 7.31 1.97
CA LEU A 15 9.55 7.18 3.09
C LEU A 15 9.11 5.72 3.31
N LEU A 16 8.57 5.07 2.27
CA LEU A 16 7.98 3.73 2.42
C LEU A 16 9.03 2.67 2.81
N LYS A 17 10.31 2.88 2.49
CA LYS A 17 11.41 1.99 2.90
C LYS A 17 11.59 1.89 4.41
N ASN A 18 11.15 2.91 5.16
CA ASN A 18 11.21 2.92 6.62
C ASN A 18 10.13 2.04 7.27
N TYR A 19 9.21 1.49 6.48
CA TYR A 19 8.11 0.64 6.94
C TYR A 19 8.14 -0.70 6.20
N PRO A 20 9.18 -1.55 6.42
CA PRO A 20 9.40 -2.77 5.65
C PRO A 20 8.42 -3.90 5.97
N GLN A 21 7.61 -3.78 7.02
CA GLN A 21 6.56 -4.75 7.35
C GLN A 21 5.48 -4.85 6.26
N ILE A 22 5.35 -3.83 5.42
CA ILE A 22 4.46 -3.86 4.25
C ILE A 22 5.27 -4.11 2.99
N GLU A 23 4.85 -5.11 2.22
CA GLU A 23 5.39 -5.40 0.91
C GLU A 23 4.88 -4.39 -0.15
N TRP A 24 5.36 -3.15 -0.09
CA TRP A 24 4.85 -2.04 -0.91
C TRP A 24 4.81 -2.32 -2.41
N LYS A 25 5.75 -3.13 -2.93
CA LYS A 25 5.75 -3.55 -4.34
C LYS A 25 4.50 -4.40 -4.66
N LYS A 26 4.14 -5.36 -3.79
CA LYS A 26 2.94 -6.18 -3.94
C LYS A 26 1.67 -5.33 -3.84
N VAL A 27 1.58 -4.42 -2.87
CA VAL A 27 0.42 -3.52 -2.72
C VAL A 27 0.22 -2.66 -3.97
N LYS A 28 1.30 -2.08 -4.52
CA LYS A 28 1.23 -1.32 -5.78
C LYS A 28 0.81 -2.20 -6.96
N GLY A 29 1.32 -3.43 -7.02
CA GLY A 29 0.98 -4.42 -8.05
C GLY A 29 -0.49 -4.82 -8.02
N ILE A 30 -1.01 -5.21 -6.86
CA ILE A 30 -2.42 -5.60 -6.67
C ILE A 30 -3.34 -4.42 -7.04
N ARG A 31 -3.03 -3.20 -6.60
CA ARG A 31 -3.80 -2.00 -6.99
C ARG A 31 -3.81 -1.78 -8.51
N ASP A 32 -2.65 -1.91 -9.15
CA ASP A 32 -2.55 -1.76 -10.60
C ASP A 32 -3.32 -2.87 -11.34
N PHE A 33 -3.25 -4.12 -10.85
CA PHE A 33 -3.99 -5.26 -11.39
C PHE A 33 -5.51 -5.05 -11.28
N ILE A 34 -6.02 -4.74 -10.09
CA ILE A 34 -7.45 -4.44 -9.88
C ILE A 34 -7.91 -3.30 -10.80
N SER A 35 -7.09 -2.27 -11.01
CA SER A 35 -7.52 -1.11 -11.81
C SER A 35 -7.66 -1.41 -13.31
N HIS A 36 -6.92 -2.39 -13.85
CA HIS A 36 -6.85 -2.64 -15.30
C HIS A 36 -7.35 -4.03 -15.74
N HIS A 37 -7.33 -5.00 -14.83
CA HIS A 37 -7.67 -6.41 -15.07
C HIS A 37 -8.79 -6.89 -14.13
N TYR A 38 -9.68 -5.99 -13.69
CA TYR A 38 -10.78 -6.35 -12.77
C TYR A 38 -11.71 -7.44 -13.32
N PHE A 39 -11.80 -7.57 -14.65
CA PHE A 39 -12.66 -8.57 -15.29
C PHE A 39 -12.09 -9.99 -15.14
N ASP A 40 -10.76 -10.12 -15.20
CA ASP A 40 -10.04 -11.40 -15.09
C ASP A 40 -9.63 -11.71 -13.63
N LEU A 41 -10.29 -11.06 -12.67
CA LEU A 41 -9.91 -11.09 -11.27
C LEU A 41 -10.56 -12.26 -10.55
N ASP A 42 -9.75 -13.01 -9.80
CA ASP A 42 -10.24 -13.99 -8.84
C ASP A 42 -10.68 -13.29 -7.55
N ALA A 43 -12.00 -13.26 -7.32
CA ALA A 43 -12.59 -12.60 -6.17
C ALA A 43 -12.24 -13.28 -4.84
N GLU A 44 -12.04 -14.60 -4.81
CA GLU A 44 -11.66 -15.32 -3.60
C GLU A 44 -10.24 -14.93 -3.17
N ILE A 45 -9.34 -14.82 -4.14
CA ILE A 45 -7.96 -14.35 -3.88
C ILE A 45 -7.95 -12.93 -3.32
N ILE A 46 -8.68 -11.99 -3.95
CA ILE A 46 -8.73 -10.61 -3.45
C ILE A 46 -9.37 -10.53 -2.07
N PHE A 47 -10.44 -11.28 -1.84
CA PHE A 47 -11.08 -11.32 -0.54
C PHE A 47 -10.13 -11.86 0.53
N GLY A 48 -9.36 -12.92 0.22
CA GLY A 48 -8.31 -13.43 1.09
C GLY A 48 -7.21 -12.41 1.36
N ILE A 49 -6.78 -11.64 0.37
CA ILE A 49 -5.81 -10.55 0.57
C ILE A 49 -6.37 -9.50 1.53
N CYS A 50 -7.63 -9.09 1.32
CA CYS A 50 -8.28 -8.11 2.19
C CYS A 50 -8.34 -8.62 3.63
N GLN A 51 -8.82 -9.85 3.86
CA GLN A 51 -8.91 -10.41 5.21
C GLN A 51 -7.57 -10.51 5.93
N ASN A 52 -6.50 -10.85 5.20
CA ASN A 52 -5.22 -11.16 5.83
C ASN A 52 -4.24 -9.98 5.90
N HIS A 53 -4.43 -8.92 5.11
CA HIS A 53 -3.41 -7.86 4.94
C HIS A 53 -3.94 -6.43 5.02
N ILE A 54 -5.26 -6.20 4.99
CA ILE A 54 -5.80 -4.84 4.97
C ILE A 54 -5.55 -4.10 6.30
N ASP A 55 -5.60 -4.83 7.41
CA ASP A 55 -5.41 -4.27 8.75
C ASP A 55 -3.95 -3.84 8.97
N ASP A 56 -2.99 -4.69 8.62
CA ASP A 56 -1.56 -4.36 8.67
C ASP A 56 -1.22 -3.11 7.84
N LEU A 57 -1.82 -3.02 6.64
CA LEU A 57 -1.66 -1.86 5.77
C LEU A 57 -2.24 -0.60 6.42
N LEU A 58 -3.46 -0.68 6.96
CA LEU A 58 -4.12 0.45 7.62
C LEU A 58 -3.31 0.92 8.84
N ASP A 59 -2.86 0.01 9.69
CA ASP A 59 -2.11 0.34 10.90
C ASP A 59 -0.75 0.94 10.57
N THR A 60 -0.07 0.42 9.56
CA THR A 60 1.17 1.03 9.05
C THR A 60 0.93 2.44 8.53
N LEU A 61 -0.17 2.71 7.81
CA LEU A 61 -0.50 4.06 7.35
C LEU A 61 -0.80 5.02 8.51
N LYS A 62 -1.43 4.54 9.59
CA LYS A 62 -1.62 5.33 10.82
C LYS A 62 -0.29 5.67 11.48
N ILE A 63 0.65 4.71 11.54
CA ILE A 63 2.01 4.93 12.06
C ILE A 63 2.73 5.99 11.21
N ILE A 64 2.75 5.83 9.87
CA ILE A 64 3.35 6.81 8.95
C ILE A 64 2.79 8.21 9.20
N LYS A 65 1.46 8.33 9.33
CA LYS A 65 0.81 9.62 9.60
C LYS A 65 1.29 10.22 10.92
N ARG A 66 1.37 9.41 11.99
CA ARG A 66 1.85 9.86 13.30
C ARG A 66 3.31 10.30 13.24
N ASP A 67 4.19 9.52 12.64
CA ASP A 67 5.62 9.84 12.54
C ASP A 67 5.87 11.14 11.77
N LEU A 68 5.06 11.43 10.75
CA LEU A 68 5.11 12.68 10.00
C LEU A 68 4.58 13.88 10.80
N GLN A 69 3.65 13.67 11.73
CA GLN A 69 3.10 14.71 12.61
C GLN A 69 3.99 15.00 13.83
N MET A 70 4.87 14.06 14.20
CA MET A 70 5.80 14.21 15.33
C MET A 70 7.18 14.76 14.94
N LYS A 71 7.38 15.10 13.67
CA LYS A 71 8.57 15.80 13.19
C LYS A 71 8.38 17.31 13.34
N ASP A 72 8.56 17.77 14.58
CA ASP A 72 8.86 19.16 14.92
C ASP A 72 10.33 19.25 15.39
#